data_AF-A0A0F5IN30-F1
#
_entry.id   AF-A0A0F5IN30-F1
#
_cell.length_a   1.000
_cell.length_b   1.000
_cell.length_c   1.000
_cell.angle_alpha   90.00
_cell.angle_beta   90.00
_cell.angle_gamma   90.00
#
_symmetry.space_group_name_H-M   'P 1'
#
loop_
_entity.id
_entity.type
_entity.pdbx_description
1 polymer ?
#
loop_
_entity_poly.entity_id
_entity_poly.type
_entity_poly.pdbx_seq_one_letter_code
_entity_poly.pdbx_strand_id
1 'polypeptide(L)'
;MVYPSNITMKNFKSGTYINQGYYKSFQPNLINHPWVIENMEIVTLLSKADRMLGRLDMYSEHIPNIDLFISMHIMKEATQSSKIEGTQTNMEEALMSKEDLPTL
;
A
#
# COMPACT_ATOMS: atom_id res chain seq x y z
N MET A 1 27.02 -0.19 -22.08
CA MET A 1 26.45 -0.14 -20.72
C MET A 1 26.03 -1.55 -20.36
N VAL A 2 26.79 -2.25 -19.52
CA VAL A 2 26.47 -3.63 -19.11
C VAL A 2 25.47 -3.52 -17.97
N TYR A 3 24.21 -3.87 -18.21
CA TYR A 3 23.22 -3.94 -17.12
C TYR A 3 23.65 -5.06 -16.16
N PRO A 4 23.66 -4.82 -14.84
CA PRO A 4 23.97 -5.87 -13.88
C PRO A 4 22.98 -7.03 -14.07
N SER A 5 23.50 -8.25 -14.00
CA SER A 5 22.72 -9.49 -13.98
C SER A 5 21.52 -9.34 -13.02
N ASN A 6 20.32 -9.67 -13.50
CA ASN A 6 19.07 -9.54 -12.74
C ASN A 6 19.22 -10.12 -11.33
N ILE A 7 19.06 -9.28 -10.30
CA ILE A 7 19.10 -9.70 -8.90
C ILE A 7 17.68 -10.09 -8.49
N THR A 8 17.56 -11.25 -7.87
CA THR A 8 16.29 -11.75 -7.36
C THR A 8 16.06 -11.15 -5.97
N MET A 9 14.81 -10.76 -5.65
CA MET A 9 14.52 -10.12 -4.36
C MET A 9 15.02 -10.92 -3.16
N LYS A 10 15.00 -12.26 -3.25
CA LYS A 10 15.46 -13.16 -2.19
C LYS A 10 16.96 -13.05 -1.90
N ASN A 11 17.76 -12.70 -2.91
CA ASN A 11 19.22 -12.72 -2.82
C ASN A 11 19.83 -11.31 -2.74
N PHE A 12 19.00 -10.27 -2.65
CA PHE A 12 19.47 -8.91 -2.54
C PHE A 12 20.14 -8.67 -1.17
N LYS A 13 21.36 -8.17 -1.20
CA LYS A 13 22.08 -7.69 -0.03
C LYS A 13 21.96 -6.18 0.00
N SER A 14 21.45 -5.63 1.10
CA SER A 14 21.23 -4.18 1.25
C SER A 14 22.51 -3.35 1.24
N GLY A 15 23.66 -3.95 1.55
CA GLY A 15 24.94 -3.28 1.58
C GLY A 15 25.97 -4.10 2.35
N THR A 16 27.11 -3.49 2.62
CA THR A 16 28.17 -4.09 3.43
C THR A 16 28.71 -3.10 4.44
N TYR A 17 29.18 -3.61 5.59
CA TYR A 17 29.90 -2.79 6.56
C TYR A 17 31.39 -2.83 6.23
N ILE A 18 31.97 -1.67 5.95
CA ILE A 18 33.40 -1.52 5.64
C ILE A 18 34.07 -0.80 6.80
N ASN A 19 35.17 -1.39 7.28
CA ASN A 19 36.01 -0.79 8.31
C ASN A 19 36.90 0.29 7.67
N GLN A 20 36.77 1.52 8.13
CA GLN A 20 37.53 2.69 7.68
C GLN A 20 38.61 3.08 8.71
N GLY A 21 39.13 2.10 9.45
CA GLY A 21 40.13 2.29 10.51
C GLY A 21 39.48 2.50 11.87
N TYR A 22 39.06 3.74 12.17
CA TYR A 22 38.52 4.11 13.49
C TYR A 22 37.02 3.85 13.65
N TYR A 23 36.31 3.62 12.55
CA TYR A 23 34.86 3.36 12.56
C TYR A 23 34.46 2.40 11.45
N LYS A 24 33.31 1.75 11.61
CA LYS A 24 32.66 0.96 10.55
C LYS A 24 31.57 1.81 9.92
N SER A 25 31.61 1.90 8.59
CA SER A 25 30.57 2.56 7.79
C SER A 25 29.75 1.52 7.05
N PHE A 26 28.42 1.68 7.05
CA PHE A 26 27.56 0.90 6.16
C PHE A 26 27.59 1.54 4.76
N GLN A 27 27.95 0.76 3.76
CA GLN A 27 27.89 1.16 2.36
C GLN A 27 26.73 0.43 1.69
N PRO A 28 25.65 1.15 1.31
CA PRO A 28 24.49 0.54 0.69
C PRO A 28 24.82 0.07 -0.73
N ASN A 29 24.17 -1.01 -1.16
CA ASN A 29 24.19 -1.43 -2.55
C ASN A 29 23.16 -0.64 -3.37
N LEU A 30 23.42 -0.48 -4.66
CA LEU A 30 22.49 0.16 -5.58
C LEU A 30 21.18 -0.65 -5.66
N ILE A 31 20.06 0.03 -5.42
CA ILE A 31 18.70 -0.54 -5.44
C ILE A 31 18.08 -0.41 -6.85
N ASN A 32 18.62 0.49 -7.68
CA ASN A 32 18.09 0.79 -9.01
C ASN A 32 18.55 -0.25 -10.05
N HIS A 33 17.99 -1.44 -9.97
CA HIS A 33 18.14 -2.50 -10.96
C HIS A 33 16.79 -3.19 -11.19
N PRO A 34 16.62 -3.90 -12.32
CA PRO A 34 15.44 -4.72 -12.54
C PRO A 34 15.34 -5.79 -11.45
N TRP A 35 14.15 -5.95 -10.88
CA TRP A 35 13.86 -6.98 -9.88
C TRP A 35 13.18 -8.15 -10.56
N VAL A 36 13.66 -9.36 -10.28
CA VAL A 36 12.99 -10.59 -10.74
C VAL A 36 12.17 -11.16 -9.59
N ILE A 37 10.87 -11.30 -9.83
CA ILE A 37 9.92 -12.00 -8.96
C ILE A 37 9.92 -13.47 -9.36
N GLU A 38 10.54 -14.33 -8.57
CA GLU A 38 10.64 -15.77 -8.86
C GLU A 38 9.52 -16.60 -8.20
N ASN A 39 8.73 -15.99 -7.33
CA ASN A 39 7.66 -16.70 -6.63
C ASN A 39 6.39 -16.74 -7.50
N MET A 40 6.08 -17.92 -8.03
CA MET A 40 4.88 -18.17 -8.84
C MET A 40 3.57 -17.87 -8.10
N GLU A 41 3.52 -18.06 -6.78
CA GLU A 41 2.35 -17.71 -5.97
C GLU A 41 2.10 -16.20 -5.99
N ILE A 42 3.16 -15.40 -5.83
CA ILE A 42 3.07 -13.93 -5.91
C ILE A 42 2.60 -13.49 -7.30
N VAL A 43 3.14 -14.07 -8.36
CA VAL A 43 2.72 -13.78 -9.75
C VAL A 43 1.23 -14.09 -9.95
N THR A 44 0.76 -15.21 -9.38
CA THR A 44 -0.65 -15.61 -9.44
C THR A 44 -1.55 -14.63 -8.69
N LEU A 45 -1.14 -14.20 -7.50
CA LEU A 45 -1.86 -13.23 -6.69
C LEU A 45 -1.93 -11.85 -7.37
N LEU A 46 -0.82 -11.40 -7.97
CA LEU A 46 -0.78 -10.16 -8.77
C LEU A 46 -1.76 -10.24 -9.95
N SER A 47 -1.72 -11.34 -10.70
CA SER A 47 -2.65 -11.55 -11.82
C SER A 47 -4.12 -11.54 -11.39
N LYS A 48 -4.42 -12.04 -10.18
CA LYS A 48 -5.77 -11.97 -9.60
C LYS A 48 -6.13 -10.54 -9.20
N ALA A 49 -5.21 -9.80 -8.58
CA ALA A 49 -5.41 -8.41 -8.18
C ALA A 49 -5.70 -7.52 -9.40
N ASP A 50 -4.93 -7.67 -10.49
CA ASP A 50 -5.13 -6.92 -11.73
C ASP A 50 -6.53 -7.13 -12.33
N ARG A 51 -7.00 -8.38 -12.34
CA ARG A 51 -8.37 -8.70 -12.81
C ARG A 51 -9.45 -8.07 -11.93
N MET A 52 -9.24 -8.04 -10.62
CA MET A 52 -10.18 -7.40 -9.69
C MET A 52 -10.19 -5.88 -9.87
N LEU A 53 -9.03 -5.28 -10.12
CA LEU A 53 -8.93 -3.85 -10.41
C LEU A 53 -9.64 -3.50 -11.72
N GLY A 54 -9.44 -4.27 -12.79
CA GLY A 54 -10.16 -4.07 -14.05
C GLY A 54 -11.68 -4.24 -13.91
N ARG A 55 -12.13 -5.16 -13.03
CA ARG A 55 -13.56 -5.30 -12.72
C ARG A 55 -14.10 -4.09 -11.96
N LEU A 56 -13.34 -3.56 -11.01
CA LEU A 56 -13.70 -2.36 -10.25
C LEU A 56 -13.82 -1.15 -11.19
N ASP A 57 -12.86 -1.00 -12.10
CA ASP A 57 -12.86 0.04 -13.13
C ASP A 57 -14.12 -0.02 -13.99
N MET A 58 -14.46 -1.19 -14.53
CA MET A 58 -15.70 -1.42 -15.28
C MET A 58 -16.96 -1.09 -14.46
N TYR A 59 -17.01 -1.45 -13.17
CA TYR A 59 -18.16 -1.10 -12.34
C TYR A 59 -18.28 0.40 -12.09
N SER A 60 -17.16 1.14 -12.07
CA SER A 60 -17.18 2.59 -11.85
C SER A 60 -17.95 3.35 -12.94
N GLU A 61 -17.95 2.84 -14.18
CA GLU A 61 -18.71 3.41 -15.31
C GLU A 61 -20.23 3.35 -15.12
N HIS A 62 -20.72 2.48 -14.23
CA HIS A 62 -22.14 2.26 -13.99
C HIS A 62 -22.63 2.89 -12.69
N ILE A 63 -21.79 3.65 -11.97
CA ILE A 63 -22.16 4.29 -10.70
C ILE A 63 -22.85 5.64 -10.99
N PRO A 64 -24.10 5.85 -10.54
CA PRO A 64 -24.84 7.08 -10.83
C PRO A 64 -24.21 8.35 -10.23
N ASN A 65 -23.55 8.23 -9.08
CA ASN A 65 -22.83 9.31 -8.41
C ASN A 65 -21.59 8.75 -7.72
N ILE A 66 -20.43 8.92 -8.36
CA ILE A 66 -19.15 8.40 -7.90
C ILE A 66 -18.68 9.12 -6.62
N ASP A 67 -18.97 10.41 -6.46
CA ASP A 67 -18.54 11.20 -5.30
C ASP A 67 -19.21 10.72 -4.01
N LEU A 68 -20.51 10.38 -4.07
CA LEU A 68 -21.23 9.78 -2.95
C LEU A 68 -20.70 8.39 -2.61
N PHE A 69 -20.35 7.60 -3.63
CA PHE A 69 -19.79 6.26 -3.41
C PHE A 69 -18.40 6.32 -2.76
N ILE A 70 -17.55 7.28 -3.17
CA ILE A 70 -16.23 7.53 -2.59
C ILE A 70 -16.36 8.00 -1.14
N SER A 71 -17.23 8.98 -0.85
CA SER A 71 -17.40 9.50 0.51
C SER A 71 -17.87 8.42 1.48
N MET A 72 -18.82 7.58 1.06
CA MET A 72 -19.25 6.41 1.81
C MET A 72 -18.11 5.41 2.05
N HIS A 73 -17.25 5.15 1.05
CA HIS A 73 -16.13 4.21 1.20
C HIS A 73 -15.05 4.74 2.14
N ILE A 74 -14.66 6.01 2.01
CA ILE A 74 -13.70 6.67 2.91
C ILE A 74 -14.17 6.54 4.35
N MET A 75 -15.45 6.79 4.58
CA MET A 75 -16.01 6.74 5.92
C MET A 75 -16.09 5.32 6.49
N LYS A 76 -16.47 4.34 5.67
CA LYS A 76 -16.43 2.93 6.07
C LYS A 76 -15.01 2.46 6.41
N GLU A 77 -14.02 2.83 5.60
CA GLU A 77 -12.62 2.48 5.85
C GLU A 77 -12.07 3.18 7.09
N ALA A 78 -12.38 4.46 7.30
CA ALA A 78 -11.97 5.21 8.48
C ALA A 78 -12.53 4.56 9.76
N THR A 79 -13.83 4.25 9.80
CA THR A 79 -14.46 3.61 10.96
C THR A 79 -13.90 2.20 11.23
N GLN A 80 -13.64 1.42 10.19
CA GLN A 80 -13.06 0.09 10.33
C GLN A 80 -11.59 0.12 10.77
N SER A 81 -10.78 1.05 10.23
CA SER A 81 -9.38 1.26 10.63
C SER A 81 -9.28 1.77 12.06
N SER A 82 -10.11 2.75 12.45
CA SER A 82 -10.19 3.26 13.83
C SER A 82 -10.54 2.16 14.83
N LYS A 83 -11.44 1.24 14.46
CA LYS A 83 -11.79 0.07 15.28
C LYS A 83 -10.62 -0.90 15.47
N ILE A 84 -9.74 -1.05 14.46
CA ILE A 84 -8.52 -1.85 14.57
C ILE A 84 -7.50 -1.18 15.50
N GLU A 85 -7.41 0.16 15.45
CA GLU A 85 -6.52 0.97 16.30
C GLU A 85 -7.06 1.19 17.73
N GLY A 86 -8.27 0.73 18.03
CA GLY A 86 -8.85 0.74 19.39
C GLY A 86 -9.69 1.96 19.74
N THR A 87 -10.00 2.84 18.78
CA THR A 87 -10.93 3.95 18.97
C THR A 87 -12.33 3.57 18.48
N GLN A 88 -13.34 3.72 19.33
CA GLN A 88 -14.73 3.51 18.93
C GLN A 88 -15.25 4.80 18.30
N THR A 89 -15.37 4.83 16.98
CA THR A 89 -16.17 5.84 16.28
C THR A 89 -17.19 5.08 15.46
N ASN A 90 -18.47 5.22 15.82
CA ASN A 90 -19.54 4.50 15.16
C ASN A 90 -19.81 5.12 13.79
N MET A 91 -20.30 4.32 12.82
CA MET A 91 -20.58 4.81 11.47
C MET A 91 -21.63 5.93 11.46
N GLU A 92 -22.45 6.10 12.50
CA GLU A 92 -23.34 7.26 12.58
C GLU A 92 -22.61 8.59 12.90
N GLU A 93 -21.49 8.57 13.66
CA GLU A 93 -20.79 9.79 14.12
C GLU A 93 -19.99 10.49 13.03
N ALA A 94 -19.42 9.77 12.06
CA ALA A 94 -18.64 10.39 10.98
C ALA A 94 -19.51 10.95 9.84
N LEU A 95 -20.82 10.66 9.84
CA LEU A 95 -21.81 11.13 8.86
C LEU A 95 -22.49 12.42 9.36
N MET A 96 -22.31 12.78 10.63
CA MET A 96 -22.85 13.98 11.24
C MET A 96 -22.09 15.22 10.77
N SER A 97 -22.86 16.25 10.42
CA SER A 97 -22.37 17.61 10.18
C SER A 97 -21.57 18.11 11.39
N LYS A 98 -20.59 18.99 11.19
CA LYS A 98 -19.81 19.58 12.31
C LYS A 98 -20.71 20.22 13.38
N GLU A 99 -21.88 20.69 12.97
CA GLU A 99 -22.90 21.31 13.81
C GLU A 99 -23.59 20.33 14.77
N ASP A 100 -23.58 19.03 14.48
CA ASP A 100 -24.26 18.01 15.29
C ASP A 100 -23.30 17.28 16.26
N LEU A 101 -22.00 17.54 16.18
CA LEU A 101 -21.03 17.02 17.15
C LEU A 101 -21.32 17.61 18.54
N PRO A 102 -21.41 16.80 19.61
CA PRO A 102 -21.57 17.34 20.96
C PRO A 102 -20.36 18.23 21.27
N THR A 103 -20.62 19.53 21.45
CA THR A 103 -19.63 20.49 21.93
C THR A 103 -19.16 20.07 23.31
N LEU A 104 -17.86 19.79 23.44
CA LEU A 104 -17.14 19.68 24.72
C LEU A 104 -17.17 21.01 25.48
#